data_AF-A0A7Z9S038-F1
#
_entry.id   AF-A0A7Z9S038-F1
#
_cell.length_a   1.000
_cell.length_b   1.000
_cell.length_c   1.000
_cell.angle_alpha   90.00
_cell.angle_beta   90.00
_cell.angle_gamma   90.00
#
_symmetry.space_group_name_H-M   'P 1'
#
loop_
_entity.id
_entity.type
_entity.pdbx_description
1 polymer ?
#
loop_
_entity_poly.entity_id
_entity_poly.type
_entity_poly.pdbx_seq_one_letter_code
_entity_poly.pdbx_strand_id
1 'polypeptide(L)'
;HFFPATGTYKIVIEGWGQQAGDEPVRFGVKVGKQRVGIGDFPETRGAPGKRVIETRVQRGTHLVSASFINDYYRPEDPDPAQRDRNAALLSIEISGPEEGLEATGFQKMALKGEGDAVDRLSSGIRQWLPRFWRRPVTDMEVDALVSTAQRAATDPTSAEALLRASLVAAIVSPRFLLRTEPDPSDVTSGSIRTLNGFEIATRLSFFLWGTTPDKELMEAAEHGDLDQIDGIRRHAARLLVDSRSRSLSREFATQWLRIRDLGERVPDQKIFPGIGKNLLKDMRTETIELFDHVLRNRRPIQELIDASYTFVNQRLSKHYGLAPLQGGKFRKVEIGDSRGGGLLSQGSILLTTSTRQRTSPVLRGKWILEVLLDDPPPSPPPGAGTLPQPGEPGADLPLREQLEIHRREPACSICHRRMDALGFSLERFNAVGEYRQGEVDDRGELPDGELIAGVRDLRTIVARSDGFSRSLAKNLLTYALGRGVTDADARALLRLETRLKANPTIGDLIDEIVSLDAFRMRKVP
;
A
#
# COMPACT_ATOMS: atom_id res chain seq x y z
N HIS A 1 10.61 12.01 17.12
CA HIS A 1 10.66 13.20 16.23
C HIS A 1 12.03 13.25 15.56
N PHE A 2 12.10 13.62 14.28
CA PHE A 2 13.38 13.81 13.58
C PHE A 2 13.75 15.30 13.58
N PHE A 3 14.85 15.65 14.22
CA PHE A 3 15.40 17.01 14.31
C PHE A 3 16.38 17.23 13.15
N PRO A 4 16.06 18.08 12.15
CA PRO A 4 16.82 18.17 10.90
C PRO A 4 18.22 18.79 11.04
N ALA A 5 18.47 19.58 12.09
CA ALA A 5 19.75 20.22 12.36
C ALA A 5 20.02 20.27 13.87
N THR A 6 21.28 20.48 14.25
CA THR A 6 21.63 20.76 15.64
C THR A 6 21.36 22.24 15.90
N GLY A 7 20.50 22.56 16.86
CA GLY A 7 20.15 23.94 17.17
C GLY A 7 19.12 24.05 18.28
N THR A 8 18.68 25.27 18.54
CA THR A 8 17.64 25.57 19.55
C THR A 8 16.25 25.34 18.98
N TYR A 9 15.45 24.51 19.66
CA TYR A 9 14.07 24.21 19.33
C TYR A 9 13.13 24.69 20.43
N LYS A 10 11.93 25.13 20.04
CA LYS A 10 10.81 25.43 20.93
C LYS A 10 9.89 24.23 21.00
N ILE A 11 9.70 23.68 22.20
CA ILE A 11 8.73 22.61 22.47
C ILE A 11 7.59 23.23 23.28
N VAL A 12 6.41 23.32 22.66
CA VAL A 12 5.20 23.83 23.32
C VAL A 12 4.35 22.64 23.74
N ILE A 13 4.07 22.53 25.03
CA ILE A 13 3.14 21.53 25.56
C ILE A 13 1.86 22.21 26.01
N GLU A 14 0.72 21.62 25.66
CA GLU A 14 -0.61 22.10 26.05
C GLU A 14 -1.30 21.06 26.92
N GLY A 15 -1.89 21.51 28.03
CA GLY A 15 -2.50 20.60 28.99
C GLY A 15 -3.27 21.30 30.10
N TRP A 16 -3.81 20.48 30.99
CA TRP A 16 -4.53 20.93 32.18
C TRP A 16 -4.49 19.85 33.27
N GLY A 17 -4.90 20.21 34.48
CA GLY A 17 -4.97 19.31 35.61
C GLY A 17 -6.31 19.35 36.35
N GLN A 18 -6.74 18.20 36.85
CA GLN A 18 -7.60 18.13 38.02
C GLN A 18 -6.69 18.21 39.24
N GLN A 19 -6.74 19.34 39.93
CA GLN A 19 -5.83 19.64 41.03
C GLN A 19 -6.26 18.91 42.30
N ALA A 20 -5.28 18.39 43.03
CA ALA A 20 -5.42 17.86 44.39
C ALA A 20 -4.07 18.04 45.10
N GLY A 21 -4.07 18.20 46.41
CA GLY A 21 -2.89 18.54 47.20
C GLY A 21 -2.48 20.02 47.06
N ASP A 22 -1.26 20.34 47.47
CA ASP A 22 -0.70 21.68 47.58
C ASP A 22 0.06 22.16 46.33
N GLU A 23 0.30 21.28 45.37
CA GLU A 23 0.98 21.59 44.11
C GLU A 23 0.04 21.49 42.90
N PRO A 24 0.26 22.31 41.86
CA PRO A 24 -0.41 22.11 40.59
C PRO A 24 0.13 20.87 39.87
N VAL A 25 -0.63 20.33 38.91
CA VAL A 25 -0.14 19.31 37.97
C VAL A 25 1.15 19.78 37.30
N ARG A 26 2.15 18.90 37.22
CA ARG A 26 3.40 19.15 36.51
C ARG A 26 3.64 18.12 35.41
N PHE A 27 4.05 18.62 34.25
CA PHE A 27 4.56 17.78 33.16
C PHE A 27 6.06 17.97 32.99
N GLY A 28 6.80 16.87 33.00
CA GLY A 28 8.21 16.83 32.67
C GLY A 28 8.44 16.51 31.21
N VAL A 29 9.12 17.39 30.49
CA VAL A 29 9.47 17.17 29.08
C VAL A 29 10.86 16.58 28.94
N LYS A 30 10.98 15.53 28.15
CA LYS A 30 12.25 14.88 27.81
C LYS A 30 12.47 14.87 26.30
N VAL A 31 13.75 15.00 25.92
CA VAL A 31 14.25 14.72 24.58
C VAL A 31 15.29 13.61 24.71
N GLY A 32 15.02 12.46 24.10
CA GLY A 32 15.76 11.22 24.35
C GLY A 32 15.61 10.80 25.82
N LYS A 33 16.74 10.68 26.52
CA LYS A 33 16.77 10.35 27.96
C LYS A 33 16.85 11.59 28.87
N GLN A 34 17.14 12.75 28.31
CA GLN A 34 17.40 13.97 29.06
C GLN A 34 16.09 14.73 29.31
N ARG A 35 15.83 15.12 30.56
CA ARG A 35 14.76 16.07 30.90
C ARG A 35 15.24 17.47 30.53
N VAL A 36 14.45 18.16 29.71
CA VAL A 36 14.79 19.47 29.15
C VAL A 36 13.96 20.60 29.77
N GLY A 37 12.86 20.27 30.44
CA GLY A 37 12.05 21.25 31.14
C GLY A 37 10.92 20.62 31.96
N ILE A 38 10.29 21.44 32.78
CA ILE A 38 9.09 21.13 33.56
C ILE A 38 8.11 22.28 33.36
N GLY A 39 6.84 21.97 33.14
CA GLY A 39 5.75 22.93 33.09
C GLY A 39 4.74 22.66 34.19
N ASP A 40 4.37 23.70 34.93
CA ASP A 40 3.31 23.67 35.94
C ASP A 40 1.98 24.06 35.28
N PHE A 41 0.91 23.31 35.53
CA PHE A 41 -0.40 23.44 34.90
C PHE A 41 -1.50 23.59 35.96
N PRO A 42 -1.69 24.79 36.53
CA PRO A 42 -2.85 25.09 37.38
C PRO A 42 -4.16 25.15 36.58
N GLU A 43 -4.09 25.17 35.24
CA GLU A 43 -5.24 25.25 34.35
C GLU A 43 -6.21 24.08 34.48
N THR A 44 -7.48 24.35 34.16
CA THR A 44 -8.58 23.38 34.22
C THR A 44 -8.94 22.87 32.82
N ARG A 45 -9.78 21.83 32.77
CA ARG A 45 -10.28 21.24 31.51
C ARG A 45 -10.93 22.26 30.56
N GLY A 46 -11.61 23.27 31.10
CA GLY A 46 -12.31 24.26 30.30
C GLY A 46 -11.42 25.35 29.70
N ALA A 47 -10.20 25.51 30.22
CA ALA A 47 -9.25 26.51 29.76
C ALA A 47 -7.80 25.98 29.84
N PRO A 48 -7.40 25.04 28.95
CA PRO A 48 -6.05 24.48 28.95
C PRO A 48 -4.97 25.54 28.74
N GLY A 49 -3.82 25.33 29.35
CA GLY A 49 -2.66 26.22 29.26
C GLY A 49 -1.57 25.69 28.34
N LYS A 50 -0.70 26.58 27.87
CA LYS A 50 0.51 26.23 27.11
C LYS A 50 1.77 26.55 27.91
N ARG A 51 2.81 25.72 27.80
CA ARG A 51 4.16 25.99 28.30
C ARG A 51 5.18 25.80 27.19
N VAL A 52 6.08 26.76 27.05
CA VAL A 52 7.16 26.75 26.05
C VAL A 52 8.45 26.34 26.74
N ILE A 53 9.12 25.34 26.18
CA ILE A 53 10.43 24.88 26.64
C ILE A 53 11.40 25.01 25.49
N GLU A 54 12.39 25.88 25.64
CA GLU A 54 13.47 26.04 24.69
C GLU A 54 14.64 25.14 25.06
N THR A 55 15.11 24.35 24.09
CA THR A 55 16.23 23.45 24.32
C THR A 55 17.05 23.22 23.07
N ARG A 56 18.37 23.09 23.25
CA ARG A 56 19.28 22.75 22.17
C ARG A 56 19.25 21.24 21.95
N VAL A 57 18.89 20.81 20.75
CA VAL A 57 18.79 19.39 20.37
C VAL A 57 19.82 19.10 19.28
N GLN A 58 20.43 17.92 19.34
CA GLN A 58 21.32 17.45 18.27
C GLN A 58 20.50 16.96 17.08
N ARG A 59 21.06 17.08 15.87
CA ARG A 59 20.46 16.49 14.67
C ARG A 59 20.24 14.99 14.86
N GLY A 60 19.06 14.51 14.50
CA GLY A 60 18.75 13.08 14.52
C GLY A 60 17.34 12.77 15.02
N THR A 61 17.04 11.47 15.12
CA THR A 61 15.76 11.00 15.64
C THR A 61 15.83 10.87 17.16
N HIS A 62 15.08 11.69 17.88
CA HIS A 62 14.95 11.61 19.33
C HIS A 62 13.48 11.39 19.74
N LEU A 63 13.25 10.60 20.78
CA LEU A 63 11.94 10.52 21.42
C LEU A 63 11.67 11.83 22.15
N VAL A 64 10.51 12.45 21.92
CA VAL A 64 10.06 13.61 22.70
C VAL A 64 8.85 13.15 23.49
N SER A 65 8.86 13.38 24.79
CA SER A 65 7.78 12.95 25.68
C SER A 65 7.54 13.98 26.76
N ALA A 66 6.27 14.22 27.09
CA ALA A 66 5.86 14.90 28.30
C ALA A 66 5.17 13.88 29.23
N SER A 67 5.57 13.84 30.50
CA SER A 67 5.04 12.87 31.47
C SER A 67 4.54 13.61 32.70
N PHE A 68 3.37 13.21 33.22
CA PHE A 68 2.87 13.64 34.52
C PHE A 68 3.85 13.13 35.60
N ILE A 69 4.38 14.02 36.43
CA ILE A 69 5.55 13.71 37.29
C ILE A 69 5.31 13.89 38.79
N ASN A 70 4.17 14.44 39.19
CA ASN A 70 3.80 14.66 40.57
C ASN A 70 2.41 14.09 40.83
N ASP A 71 2.28 12.78 40.68
CA ASP A 71 1.07 12.06 41.04
C ASP A 71 0.74 12.25 42.53
N TYR A 72 -0.55 12.34 42.86
CA TYR A 72 -1.01 12.55 44.23
C TYR A 72 -2.34 11.82 44.42
N TYR A 73 -2.40 10.96 45.43
CA TYR A 73 -3.57 10.14 45.73
C TYR A 73 -3.79 10.02 47.24
N ARG A 74 -4.93 10.51 47.72
CA ARG A 74 -5.40 10.48 49.10
C ARG A 74 -6.90 10.19 49.15
N PRO A 75 -7.32 8.93 48.96
CA PRO A 75 -8.74 8.59 48.76
C PRO A 75 -9.65 8.92 49.94
N GLU A 76 -9.08 8.98 51.14
CA GLU A 76 -9.81 9.27 52.39
C GLU A 76 -9.98 10.76 52.68
N ASP A 77 -9.57 11.65 51.77
CA ASP A 77 -9.74 13.09 51.99
C ASP A 77 -11.24 13.46 52.06
N PRO A 78 -11.68 14.24 53.07
CA PRO A 78 -13.07 14.64 53.19
C PRO A 78 -13.55 15.49 52.01
N ASP A 79 -12.66 16.22 51.34
CA ASP A 79 -12.95 16.91 50.08
C ASP A 79 -12.67 15.99 48.88
N PRO A 80 -13.68 15.55 48.10
CA PRO A 80 -13.47 14.72 46.92
C PRO A 80 -12.52 15.33 45.88
N ALA A 81 -12.43 16.66 45.79
CA ALA A 81 -11.51 17.33 44.89
C ALA A 81 -10.03 17.15 45.32
N GLN A 82 -9.78 16.89 46.60
CA GLN A 82 -8.44 16.68 47.16
C GLN A 82 -8.02 15.21 47.20
N ARG A 83 -8.80 14.29 46.60
CA ARG A 83 -8.51 12.85 46.67
C ARG A 83 -7.50 12.36 45.65
N ASP A 84 -7.47 12.97 44.47
CA ASP A 84 -6.71 12.43 43.35
C ASP A 84 -6.34 13.52 42.35
N ARG A 85 -5.06 13.61 42.02
CA ARG A 85 -4.54 14.57 41.04
C ARG A 85 -4.46 13.88 39.68
N ASN A 86 -5.27 14.35 38.74
CA ASN A 86 -5.27 13.84 37.38
C ASN A 86 -4.75 14.89 36.41
N ALA A 87 -4.10 14.46 35.34
CA ALA A 87 -3.48 15.34 34.36
C ALA A 87 -3.87 14.93 32.93
N ALA A 88 -4.07 15.93 32.07
CA ALA A 88 -4.32 15.71 30.65
C ALA A 88 -3.34 16.52 29.81
N LEU A 89 -2.63 15.82 28.94
CA LEU A 89 -1.79 16.41 27.90
C LEU A 89 -2.57 16.39 26.57
N LEU A 90 -2.75 17.56 25.97
CA LEU A 90 -3.52 17.71 24.73
C LEU A 90 -2.62 17.68 23.50
N SER A 91 -1.49 18.39 23.54
CA SER A 91 -0.59 18.49 22.39
C SER A 91 0.88 18.68 22.81
N ILE A 92 1.77 18.30 21.89
CA ILE A 92 3.19 18.66 21.90
C ILE A 92 3.50 19.23 20.52
N GLU A 93 3.76 20.52 20.44
CA GLU A 93 4.20 21.20 19.21
C GLU A 93 5.72 21.43 19.29
N ILE A 94 6.42 21.22 18.18
CA ILE A 94 7.88 21.42 18.09
C ILE A 94 8.14 22.34 16.91
N SER A 95 8.85 23.44 17.13
CA SER A 95 9.28 24.38 16.09
C SER A 95 10.77 24.71 16.18
N GLY A 96 11.35 25.07 15.04
CA GLY A 96 12.79 25.31 14.88
C GLY A 96 13.52 24.22 14.08
N PRO A 97 14.87 24.22 14.09
CA PRO A 97 15.69 25.16 14.84
C PRO A 97 15.71 26.52 14.14
N GLU A 98 15.84 27.59 14.91
CA GLU A 98 15.99 28.95 14.36
C GLU A 98 17.37 29.18 13.71
N GLU A 99 18.29 28.24 13.91
CA GLU A 99 19.69 28.28 13.50
C GLU A 99 20.14 26.94 12.92
N GLY A 100 21.23 26.94 12.16
CA GLY A 100 21.85 25.71 11.64
C GLY A 100 21.05 24.98 10.56
N LEU A 101 19.92 25.54 10.10
CA LEU A 101 19.25 25.09 8.89
C LEU A 101 20.01 25.58 7.66
N GLU A 102 20.49 24.64 6.86
CA GLU A 102 21.01 24.94 5.53
C GLU A 102 19.95 24.72 4.48
N ALA A 103 19.95 25.56 3.44
CA ALA A 103 19.12 25.35 2.27
C ALA A 103 19.43 23.97 1.66
N THR A 104 18.38 23.16 1.52
CA THR A 104 18.44 21.85 0.85
C THR A 104 18.91 22.01 -0.61
N GLY A 105 19.39 20.93 -1.21
CA GLY A 105 19.74 20.93 -2.64
C GLY A 105 18.57 21.37 -3.53
N PHE A 106 17.34 21.00 -3.15
CA PHE A 106 16.13 21.49 -3.81
C PHE A 106 15.95 23.00 -3.65
N GLN A 107 16.01 23.56 -2.43
CA GLN A 107 15.86 25.00 -2.21
C GLN A 107 16.93 25.81 -2.94
N LYS A 108 18.19 25.34 -2.94
CA LYS A 108 19.29 25.97 -3.68
C LYS A 108 19.01 26.01 -5.18
N MET A 109 18.48 24.93 -5.76
CA MET A 109 18.07 24.87 -7.17
C MET A 109 16.82 25.72 -7.45
N ALA A 110 15.79 25.61 -6.61
CA ALA A 110 14.50 26.26 -6.77
C ALA A 110 14.53 27.78 -6.57
N LEU A 111 15.62 28.31 -6.01
CA LEU A 111 15.87 29.75 -5.87
C LEU A 111 17.21 30.15 -6.52
N LYS A 112 17.72 29.34 -7.45
CA LYS A 112 18.95 29.66 -8.20
C LYS A 112 18.65 30.75 -9.22
N GLY A 113 19.52 31.75 -9.29
CA GLY A 113 19.42 32.87 -10.23
C GLY A 113 19.91 34.17 -9.61
N GLU A 114 19.97 35.20 -10.44
CA GLU A 114 20.23 36.58 -10.05
C GLU A 114 18.90 37.36 -9.99
N GLY A 115 18.94 38.62 -9.54
CA GLY A 115 17.75 39.45 -9.39
C GLY A 115 17.08 39.36 -8.01
N ASP A 116 15.86 39.88 -7.92
CA ASP A 116 15.11 39.90 -6.67
C ASP A 116 14.48 38.54 -6.31
N ALA A 117 13.72 38.48 -5.21
CA ALA A 117 13.10 37.24 -4.75
C ALA A 117 12.09 36.66 -5.78
N VAL A 118 11.44 37.52 -6.57
CA VAL A 118 10.46 37.15 -7.58
C VAL A 118 11.16 36.62 -8.83
N ASP A 119 12.22 37.29 -9.28
CA ASP A 119 13.05 36.86 -10.42
C ASP A 119 13.62 35.45 -10.20
N ARG A 120 14.17 35.24 -8.99
CA ARG A 120 14.73 33.94 -8.57
C ARG A 120 13.65 32.87 -8.46
N LEU A 121 12.47 33.21 -7.95
CA LEU A 121 11.34 32.28 -7.90
C LEU A 121 10.89 31.88 -9.31
N SER A 122 10.70 32.85 -10.21
CA SER A 122 10.27 32.60 -11.60
C SER A 122 11.25 31.67 -12.33
N SER A 123 12.56 31.96 -12.22
CA SER A 123 13.63 31.12 -12.76
C SER A 123 13.63 29.70 -12.18
N GLY A 124 13.36 29.58 -10.88
CA GLY A 124 13.24 28.30 -10.19
C GLY A 124 12.02 27.49 -10.62
N ILE A 125 10.85 28.11 -10.68
CA ILE A 125 9.59 27.47 -11.10
C ILE A 125 9.77 26.76 -12.44
N ARG A 126 10.45 27.40 -13.39
CA ARG A 126 10.74 26.81 -14.72
C ARG A 126 11.53 25.50 -14.64
N GLN A 127 12.34 25.30 -13.59
CA GLN A 127 13.15 24.11 -13.41
C GLN A 127 12.40 22.98 -12.69
N TRP A 128 11.61 23.30 -11.66
CA TRP A 128 10.97 22.26 -10.83
C TRP A 128 9.51 21.98 -11.17
N LEU A 129 8.76 22.96 -11.68
CA LEU A 129 7.33 22.79 -12.00
C LEU A 129 7.08 21.74 -13.09
N PRO A 130 7.93 21.60 -14.15
CA PRO A 130 7.74 20.54 -15.13
C PRO A 130 7.71 19.13 -14.54
N ARG A 131 8.46 18.88 -13.45
CA ARG A 131 8.44 17.60 -12.75
C ARG A 131 7.16 17.38 -11.94
N PHE A 132 6.59 18.45 -11.40
CA PHE A 132 5.37 18.41 -10.59
C PHE A 132 4.15 18.16 -11.48
N TRP A 133 4.07 18.86 -12.60
CA TRP A 133 2.96 18.75 -13.56
C TRP A 133 3.22 17.77 -14.70
N ARG A 134 4.43 17.19 -14.74
CA ARG A 134 4.83 16.08 -15.63
C ARG A 134 4.77 16.45 -17.11
N ARG A 135 5.00 17.73 -17.43
CA ARG A 135 5.04 18.28 -18.78
C ARG A 135 5.77 19.64 -18.79
N PRO A 136 6.17 20.15 -19.96
CA PRO A 136 6.62 21.52 -20.10
C PRO A 136 5.56 22.49 -19.60
N VAL A 137 6.00 23.60 -19.02
CA VAL A 137 5.15 24.66 -18.47
C VAL A 137 5.30 25.91 -19.32
N THR A 138 4.21 26.61 -19.55
CA THR A 138 4.24 27.85 -20.35
C THR A 138 4.61 29.05 -19.49
N ASP A 139 5.05 30.14 -20.12
CA ASP A 139 5.34 31.40 -19.42
C ASP A 139 4.12 31.90 -18.62
N MET A 140 2.93 31.83 -19.22
CA MET A 140 1.69 32.19 -18.55
C MET A 140 1.43 31.37 -17.28
N GLU A 141 1.78 30.08 -17.30
CA GLU A 141 1.61 29.21 -16.14
C GLU A 141 2.62 29.52 -15.03
N VAL A 142 3.85 29.89 -15.41
CA VAL A 142 4.87 30.36 -14.47
C VAL A 142 4.41 31.67 -13.82
N ASP A 143 4.00 32.65 -14.62
CA ASP A 143 3.57 33.98 -14.15
C ASP A 143 2.34 33.89 -13.23
N ALA A 144 1.37 33.04 -13.59
CA ALA A 144 0.20 32.80 -12.75
C ALA A 144 0.58 32.20 -11.38
N LEU A 145 1.56 31.30 -11.34
CA LEU A 145 2.04 30.70 -10.10
C LEU A 145 2.84 31.69 -9.25
N VAL A 146 3.69 32.52 -9.89
CA VAL A 146 4.42 33.61 -9.23
C VAL A 146 3.43 34.61 -8.61
N SER A 147 2.43 35.07 -9.38
CA SER A 147 1.41 36.00 -8.89
C SER A 147 0.62 35.40 -7.72
N THR A 148 0.29 34.11 -7.79
CA THR A 148 -0.38 33.41 -6.69
C THR A 148 0.50 33.34 -5.44
N ALA A 149 1.80 33.06 -5.61
CA ALA A 149 2.74 33.02 -4.52
C ALA A 149 2.92 34.40 -3.85
N GLN A 150 3.01 35.48 -4.62
CA GLN A 150 3.09 36.85 -4.09
C GLN A 150 1.88 37.24 -3.26
N ARG A 151 0.67 36.81 -3.65
CA ARG A 151 -0.56 37.07 -2.88
C ARG A 151 -0.68 36.23 -1.62
N ALA A 152 -0.11 35.02 -1.60
CA ALA A 152 -0.30 34.05 -0.53
C ALA A 152 0.88 33.97 0.46
N ALA A 153 2.06 34.48 0.10
CA ALA A 153 3.23 34.47 0.96
C ALA A 153 3.02 35.35 2.20
N THR A 154 3.52 34.89 3.34
CA THR A 154 3.52 35.68 4.59
C THR A 154 4.39 36.93 4.50
N ASP A 155 5.43 36.87 3.66
CA ASP A 155 6.32 37.97 3.32
C ASP A 155 6.66 37.89 1.82
N PRO A 156 6.10 38.77 0.96
CA PRO A 156 6.33 38.72 -0.47
C PRO A 156 7.75 39.18 -0.88
N THR A 157 8.56 39.70 0.05
CA THR A 157 9.98 40.03 -0.20
C THR A 157 10.93 38.87 0.10
N SER A 158 10.45 37.86 0.84
CA SER A 158 11.21 36.67 1.20
C SER A 158 11.10 35.59 0.11
N ALA A 159 12.24 35.25 -0.51
CA ALA A 159 12.33 34.19 -1.50
C ALA A 159 11.86 32.83 -0.94
N GLU A 160 12.07 32.56 0.35
CA GLU A 160 11.58 31.32 0.97
C GLU A 160 10.07 31.33 1.15
N ALA A 161 9.48 32.44 1.59
CA ALA A 161 8.04 32.55 1.77
C ALA A 161 7.31 32.43 0.41
N LEU A 162 7.85 33.07 -0.62
CA LEU A 162 7.41 32.93 -2.01
C LEU A 162 7.52 31.48 -2.51
N LEU A 163 8.68 30.83 -2.32
CA LEU A 163 8.84 29.43 -2.69
C LEU A 163 7.82 28.54 -1.99
N ARG A 164 7.64 28.71 -0.67
CA ARG A 164 6.65 27.94 0.12
C ARG A 164 5.24 28.10 -0.44
N ALA A 165 4.80 29.33 -0.69
CA ALA A 165 3.48 29.62 -1.25
C ALA A 165 3.32 29.00 -2.66
N SER A 166 4.33 29.13 -3.52
CA SER A 166 4.31 28.53 -4.86
C SER A 166 4.25 27.00 -4.85
N LEU A 167 4.96 26.34 -3.92
CA LEU A 167 4.94 24.88 -3.79
C LEU A 167 3.57 24.40 -3.34
N VAL A 168 2.96 25.08 -2.36
CA VAL A 168 1.59 24.78 -1.93
C VAL A 168 0.63 24.90 -3.12
N ALA A 169 0.67 26.03 -3.83
CA ALA A 169 -0.18 26.26 -5.00
C ALA A 169 0.04 25.20 -6.12
N ALA A 170 1.29 24.81 -6.37
CA ALA A 170 1.62 23.78 -7.35
C ALA A 170 1.10 22.40 -6.95
N ILE A 171 1.19 22.03 -5.67
CA ILE A 171 0.78 20.71 -5.14
C ILE A 171 -0.74 20.58 -5.02
N VAL A 172 -1.46 21.64 -4.66
CA VAL A 172 -2.93 21.61 -4.58
C VAL A 172 -3.61 21.78 -5.94
N SER A 173 -2.83 22.04 -7.00
CA SER A 173 -3.34 22.14 -8.36
C SER A 173 -3.90 20.79 -8.85
N PRO A 174 -5.04 20.78 -9.58
CA PRO A 174 -5.52 19.57 -10.26
C PRO A 174 -4.46 18.93 -11.17
N ARG A 175 -3.56 19.73 -11.77
CA ARG A 175 -2.45 19.25 -12.60
C ARG A 175 -1.44 18.39 -11.83
N PHE A 176 -1.33 18.59 -10.51
CA PHE A 176 -0.51 17.76 -9.63
C PHE A 176 -1.30 16.58 -9.10
N LEU A 177 -2.49 16.84 -8.54
CA LEU A 177 -3.34 15.85 -7.87
C LEU A 177 -3.90 14.78 -8.82
N LEU A 178 -4.16 15.15 -10.08
CA LEU A 178 -4.72 14.27 -11.09
C LEU A 178 -3.71 13.99 -12.21
N ARG A 179 -3.83 12.82 -12.83
CA ARG A 179 -3.13 12.50 -14.08
C ARG A 179 -4.06 12.91 -15.23
N THR A 180 -4.03 14.19 -15.57
CA THR A 180 -4.84 14.75 -16.64
C THR A 180 -4.18 14.52 -17.99
N GLU A 181 -4.97 14.13 -18.97
CA GLU A 181 -4.57 14.03 -20.38
C GLU A 181 -5.44 15.02 -21.15
N PRO A 182 -5.13 16.32 -21.08
CA PRO A 182 -6.00 17.37 -21.61
C PRO A 182 -6.20 17.17 -23.10
N ASP A 183 -7.46 17.22 -23.52
CA ASP A 183 -7.81 17.08 -24.93
C ASP A 183 -7.51 18.41 -25.67
N PRO A 184 -6.82 18.36 -26.82
CA PRO A 184 -6.62 19.55 -27.66
C PRO A 184 -7.94 20.23 -28.04
N SER A 185 -7.92 21.55 -28.24
CA SER A 185 -9.15 22.30 -28.55
C SER A 185 -9.79 21.92 -29.90
N ASP A 186 -9.04 21.26 -30.78
CA ASP A 186 -9.41 20.87 -32.14
C ASP A 186 -9.90 19.41 -32.25
N VAL A 187 -9.88 18.61 -31.18
CA VAL A 187 -10.40 17.24 -31.22
C VAL A 187 -11.90 17.16 -30.94
N THR A 188 -12.60 16.35 -31.72
CA THR A 188 -14.06 16.16 -31.59
C THR A 188 -14.39 15.15 -30.48
N SER A 189 -15.44 15.41 -29.70
CA SER A 189 -15.97 14.45 -28.72
C SER A 189 -16.28 13.10 -29.39
N GLY A 190 -15.94 12.01 -28.71
CA GLY A 190 -16.11 10.66 -29.21
C GLY A 190 -15.01 10.17 -30.17
N SER A 191 -14.13 11.05 -30.67
CA SER A 191 -12.97 10.65 -31.47
C SER A 191 -11.91 9.93 -30.62
N ILE A 192 -11.04 9.15 -31.27
CA ILE A 192 -9.89 8.52 -30.64
C ILE A 192 -8.66 9.35 -30.98
N ARG A 193 -7.90 9.77 -29.96
CA ARG A 193 -6.62 10.46 -30.13
C ARG A 193 -5.46 9.67 -29.55
N THR A 194 -4.30 9.85 -30.14
CA THR A 194 -3.03 9.39 -29.58
C THR A 194 -2.63 10.28 -28.41
N LEU A 195 -2.01 9.67 -27.41
CA LEU A 195 -1.40 10.37 -26.28
C LEU A 195 -0.04 10.91 -26.69
N ASN A 196 0.31 12.11 -26.23
CA ASN A 196 1.64 12.68 -26.48
C ASN A 196 2.71 12.03 -25.59
N GLY A 197 3.99 12.24 -25.93
CA GLY A 197 5.11 11.70 -25.19
C GLY A 197 5.07 11.95 -23.67
N PHE A 198 4.61 13.11 -23.19
CA PHE A 198 4.54 13.41 -21.75
C PHE A 198 3.42 12.65 -21.04
N GLU A 199 2.29 12.45 -21.73
CA GLU A 199 1.19 11.59 -21.26
C GLU A 199 1.67 10.13 -21.17
N ILE A 200 2.40 9.64 -22.17
CA ILE A 200 3.01 8.30 -22.17
C ILE A 200 4.06 8.15 -21.06
N ALA A 201 4.96 9.13 -20.89
CA ALA A 201 5.93 9.15 -19.80
C ALA A 201 5.23 9.05 -18.43
N THR A 202 4.14 9.81 -18.25
CA THR A 202 3.33 9.79 -17.04
C THR A 202 2.68 8.42 -16.83
N ARG A 203 2.08 7.81 -17.87
CA ARG A 203 1.51 6.46 -17.75
C ARG A 203 2.57 5.43 -17.39
N LEU A 204 3.71 5.40 -18.08
CA LEU A 204 4.82 4.47 -17.81
C LEU A 204 5.34 4.60 -16.38
N SER A 205 5.64 5.82 -15.94
CA SER A 205 6.20 6.08 -14.61
C SER A 205 5.24 5.71 -13.48
N PHE A 206 3.94 6.00 -13.61
CA PHE A 206 2.99 5.59 -12.58
C PHE A 206 2.62 4.11 -12.65
N PHE A 207 2.62 3.52 -13.84
CA PHE A 207 2.44 2.09 -13.99
C PHE A 207 3.59 1.32 -13.33
N LEU A 208 4.83 1.70 -13.60
CA LEU A 208 5.99 0.90 -13.20
C LEU A 208 6.61 1.36 -11.88
N TRP A 209 6.61 2.65 -11.55
CA TRP A 209 7.23 3.23 -10.35
C TRP A 209 6.24 3.82 -9.32
N GLY A 210 4.98 4.04 -9.71
CA GLY A 210 3.99 4.70 -8.85
C GLY A 210 4.36 6.14 -8.46
N THR A 211 5.17 6.82 -9.29
CA THR A 211 5.62 8.20 -9.04
C THR A 211 5.92 8.93 -10.35
N THR A 212 6.28 10.21 -10.27
CA THR A 212 6.56 11.08 -11.42
C THR A 212 7.69 10.54 -12.31
N PRO A 213 7.66 10.77 -13.65
CA PRO A 213 8.77 10.49 -14.55
C PRO A 213 10.09 11.05 -14.03
N ASP A 214 11.19 10.34 -14.30
CA ASP A 214 12.52 10.92 -14.13
C ASP A 214 12.89 11.82 -15.32
N LYS A 215 14.01 12.52 -15.17
CA LYS A 215 14.49 13.46 -16.18
C LYS A 215 14.69 12.79 -17.54
N GLU A 216 15.30 11.60 -17.58
CA GLU A 216 15.52 10.86 -18.82
C GLU A 216 14.21 10.51 -19.54
N LEU A 217 13.15 10.11 -18.81
CA LEU A 217 11.86 9.82 -19.42
C LEU A 217 11.13 11.10 -19.89
N MET A 218 11.31 12.21 -19.20
CA MET A 218 10.80 13.53 -19.64
C MET A 218 11.52 14.02 -20.89
N GLU A 219 12.83 13.83 -20.98
CA GLU A 219 13.61 14.17 -22.18
C GLU A 219 13.23 13.26 -23.35
N ALA A 220 13.00 11.95 -23.12
CA ALA A 220 12.52 11.05 -24.16
C ALA A 220 11.14 11.44 -24.72
N ALA A 221 10.25 11.95 -23.85
CA ALA A 221 8.97 12.53 -24.26
C ALA A 221 9.18 13.78 -25.13
N GLU A 222 10.08 14.67 -24.73
CA GLU A 222 10.36 15.93 -25.42
C GLU A 222 10.95 15.71 -26.82
N HIS A 223 11.85 14.73 -26.97
CA HIS A 223 12.50 14.42 -28.24
C HIS A 223 11.70 13.46 -29.15
N GLY A 224 10.46 13.11 -28.77
CA GLY A 224 9.56 12.28 -29.58
C GLY A 224 9.88 10.78 -29.58
N ASP A 225 10.78 10.30 -28.71
CA ASP A 225 11.09 8.86 -28.63
C ASP A 225 9.87 8.08 -28.12
N LEU A 226 9.10 8.67 -27.20
CA LEU A 226 7.88 8.06 -26.65
C LEU A 226 6.67 8.12 -27.59
N ASP A 227 6.81 8.70 -28.79
CA ASP A 227 5.80 8.60 -29.85
C ASP A 227 5.93 7.29 -30.62
N GLN A 228 7.08 6.62 -30.51
CA GLN A 228 7.38 5.35 -31.18
C GLN A 228 7.28 4.17 -30.22
N ILE A 229 6.70 3.07 -30.69
CA ILE A 229 6.51 1.86 -29.88
C ILE A 229 7.83 1.30 -29.35
N ASP A 230 8.89 1.36 -30.16
CA ASP A 230 10.21 0.86 -29.75
C ASP A 230 10.83 1.75 -28.66
N GLY A 231 10.64 3.07 -28.72
CA GLY A 231 11.05 3.99 -27.65
C GLY A 231 10.30 3.70 -26.34
N ILE A 232 8.98 3.51 -26.41
CA ILE A 232 8.14 3.13 -25.27
C ILE A 232 8.65 1.84 -24.62
N ARG A 233 8.91 0.79 -25.41
CA ARG A 233 9.40 -0.50 -24.92
C ARG A 233 10.78 -0.39 -24.27
N ARG A 234 11.73 0.32 -24.91
CA ARG A 234 13.07 0.56 -24.36
C ARG A 234 12.99 1.23 -22.99
N HIS A 235 12.19 2.29 -22.87
CA HIS A 235 12.02 2.98 -21.59
C HIS A 235 11.26 2.11 -20.57
N ALA A 236 10.25 1.33 -20.96
CA ALA A 236 9.60 0.39 -20.05
C ALA A 236 10.59 -0.64 -19.47
N ALA A 237 11.47 -1.22 -20.31
CA ALA A 237 12.51 -2.14 -19.87
C ALA A 237 13.52 -1.47 -18.91
N ARG A 238 13.94 -0.24 -19.20
CA ARG A 238 14.80 0.57 -18.31
C ARG A 238 14.14 0.80 -16.95
N LEU A 239 12.87 1.22 -16.95
CA LEU A 239 12.08 1.48 -15.74
C LEU A 239 11.97 0.20 -14.88
N LEU A 240 11.83 -0.97 -15.49
CA LEU A 240 11.72 -2.25 -14.78
C LEU A 240 13.00 -2.66 -14.03
N VAL A 241 14.18 -2.31 -14.55
CA VAL A 241 15.46 -2.62 -13.90
C VAL A 241 15.68 -1.77 -12.64
N ASP A 242 15.19 -0.52 -12.64
CA ASP A 242 15.35 0.41 -11.52
C ASP A 242 14.73 -0.12 -10.21
N SER A 243 15.36 0.21 -9.08
CA SER A 243 14.87 -0.16 -7.73
C SER A 243 13.43 0.30 -7.44
N ARG A 244 13.01 1.43 -8.04
CA ARG A 244 11.66 1.98 -7.92
C ARG A 244 10.60 1.04 -8.47
N SER A 245 10.91 0.16 -9.43
CA SER A 245 9.96 -0.81 -10.00
C SER A 245 9.41 -1.80 -8.98
N ARG A 246 10.06 -1.93 -7.81
CA ARG A 246 9.52 -2.65 -6.66
C ARG A 246 8.15 -2.11 -6.21
N SER A 247 7.78 -0.89 -6.59
CA SER A 247 6.42 -0.37 -6.40
C SER A 247 5.37 -1.25 -7.07
N LEU A 248 5.65 -1.89 -8.22
CA LEU A 248 4.69 -2.78 -8.87
C LEU A 248 4.37 -3.96 -7.94
N SER A 249 5.39 -4.60 -7.39
CA SER A 249 5.24 -5.67 -6.38
C SER A 249 4.51 -5.17 -5.12
N ARG A 250 4.81 -3.96 -4.64
CA ARG A 250 4.20 -3.40 -3.42
C ARG A 250 2.75 -2.96 -3.61
N GLU A 251 2.44 -2.34 -4.73
CA GLU A 251 1.14 -1.70 -5.00
C GLU A 251 0.24 -2.60 -5.84
N PHE A 252 0.68 -3.06 -7.01
CA PHE A 252 -0.14 -3.91 -7.87
C PHE A 252 -0.40 -5.27 -7.24
N ALA A 253 0.63 -6.01 -6.86
CA ALA A 253 0.43 -7.39 -6.37
C ALA A 253 -0.46 -7.43 -5.12
N THR A 254 -0.31 -6.45 -4.21
CA THR A 254 -1.11 -6.41 -2.98
C THR A 254 -2.56 -5.96 -3.22
N GLN A 255 -2.83 -5.20 -4.29
CA GLN A 255 -4.18 -4.87 -4.75
C GLN A 255 -4.84 -6.06 -5.44
N TRP A 256 -4.16 -6.63 -6.43
CA TRP A 256 -4.64 -7.77 -7.20
C TRP A 256 -5.02 -8.92 -6.25
N LEU A 257 -4.13 -9.24 -5.30
CA LEU A 257 -4.33 -10.34 -4.36
C LEU A 257 -5.22 -9.98 -3.16
N ARG A 258 -5.70 -8.74 -3.05
CA ARG A 258 -6.59 -8.24 -1.98
C ARG A 258 -5.99 -8.37 -0.56
N ILE A 259 -4.73 -7.96 -0.41
CA ILE A 259 -3.97 -8.01 0.85
C ILE A 259 -3.38 -6.65 1.27
N ARG A 260 -3.78 -5.54 0.63
CA ARG A 260 -3.28 -4.20 0.95
C ARG A 260 -3.54 -3.82 2.42
N ASP A 261 -4.71 -4.17 2.91
CA ASP A 261 -5.25 -3.90 4.26
C ASP A 261 -4.93 -5.00 5.28
N LEU A 262 -4.07 -5.98 4.95
CA LEU A 262 -3.78 -7.13 5.81
C LEU A 262 -3.37 -6.74 7.23
N GLY A 263 -2.66 -5.62 7.41
CA GLY A 263 -2.22 -5.13 8.72
C GLY A 263 -3.35 -4.77 9.69
N GLU A 264 -4.57 -4.56 9.18
CA GLU A 264 -5.76 -4.27 9.98
C GLU A 264 -6.64 -5.52 10.21
N ARG A 265 -6.31 -6.66 9.59
CA ARG A 265 -7.05 -7.93 9.70
C ARG A 265 -6.56 -8.78 10.87
N VAL A 266 -6.48 -8.19 12.06
CA VAL A 266 -6.01 -8.92 13.25
C VAL A 266 -7.03 -10.02 13.63
N PRO A 267 -6.61 -11.31 13.65
CA PRO A 267 -7.52 -12.41 14.01
C PRO A 267 -7.87 -12.35 15.50
N ASP A 268 -8.83 -13.18 15.91
CA ASP A 268 -9.22 -13.28 17.32
C ASP A 268 -8.01 -13.73 18.16
N GLN A 269 -7.53 -12.87 19.07
CA GLN A 269 -6.34 -13.13 19.86
C GLN A 269 -6.52 -14.21 20.92
N LYS A 270 -7.77 -14.56 21.28
CA LYS A 270 -8.05 -15.69 22.17
C LYS A 270 -7.81 -17.01 21.45
N ILE A 271 -8.08 -17.06 20.15
CA ILE A 271 -7.94 -18.26 19.31
C ILE A 271 -6.54 -18.34 18.71
N PHE A 272 -6.00 -17.21 18.24
CA PHE A 272 -4.70 -17.12 17.57
C PHE A 272 -3.77 -16.15 18.33
N PRO A 273 -3.28 -16.55 19.52
CA PRO A 273 -2.41 -15.70 20.31
C PRO A 273 -1.08 -15.43 19.58
N GLY A 274 -0.59 -14.19 19.67
CA GLY A 274 0.72 -13.80 19.10
C GLY A 274 0.67 -13.35 17.63
N ILE A 275 -0.49 -13.45 16.96
CA ILE A 275 -0.68 -12.95 15.60
C ILE A 275 -0.98 -11.45 15.63
N GLY A 276 0.08 -10.64 15.66
CA GLY A 276 0.01 -9.17 15.72
C GLY A 276 0.41 -8.46 14.41
N LYS A 277 0.26 -7.13 14.39
CA LYS A 277 0.52 -6.27 13.21
C LYS A 277 1.90 -6.49 12.55
N ASN A 278 2.93 -6.77 13.35
CA ASN A 278 4.28 -7.03 12.84
C ASN A 278 4.39 -8.34 12.02
N LEU A 279 3.69 -9.40 12.44
CA LEU A 279 3.65 -10.65 11.67
C LEU A 279 2.80 -10.48 10.40
N LEU A 280 1.68 -9.77 10.48
CA LEU A 280 0.85 -9.45 9.30
C LEU A 280 1.63 -8.62 8.27
N LYS A 281 2.45 -7.66 8.72
CA LYS A 281 3.38 -6.93 7.84
C LYS A 281 4.39 -7.85 7.17
N ASP A 282 4.89 -8.85 7.89
CA ASP A 282 5.84 -9.81 7.32
C ASP A 282 5.18 -10.72 6.28
N MET A 283 3.98 -11.22 6.54
CA MET A 283 3.20 -12.01 5.57
C MET A 283 2.94 -11.21 4.29
N ARG A 284 2.58 -9.92 4.41
CA ARG A 284 2.46 -9.04 3.22
C ARG A 284 3.80 -8.87 2.51
N THR A 285 4.89 -8.76 3.26
CA THR A 285 6.24 -8.58 2.69
C THR A 285 6.69 -9.84 1.94
N GLU A 286 6.41 -11.04 2.45
CA GLU A 286 6.64 -12.32 1.75
C GLU A 286 6.00 -12.31 0.36
N THR A 287 4.73 -11.90 0.24
CA THR A 287 4.05 -11.78 -1.06
C THR A 287 4.74 -10.80 -2.00
N ILE A 288 5.18 -9.65 -1.47
CA ILE A 288 5.89 -8.63 -2.24
C ILE A 288 7.24 -9.17 -2.72
N GLU A 289 7.99 -9.88 -1.88
CA GLU A 289 9.28 -10.46 -2.26
C GLU A 289 9.12 -11.56 -3.32
N LEU A 290 8.10 -12.42 -3.21
CA LEU A 290 7.83 -13.43 -4.25
C LEU A 290 7.54 -12.78 -5.60
N PHE A 291 6.63 -11.81 -5.64
CA PHE A 291 6.28 -11.13 -6.88
C PHE A 291 7.48 -10.36 -7.47
N ASP A 292 8.23 -9.64 -6.63
CA ASP A 292 9.44 -8.91 -7.07
C ASP A 292 10.51 -9.86 -7.60
N HIS A 293 10.69 -11.03 -6.98
CA HIS A 293 11.62 -12.04 -7.44
C HIS A 293 11.22 -12.59 -8.82
N VAL A 294 9.95 -12.97 -9.00
CA VAL A 294 9.44 -13.49 -10.29
C VAL A 294 9.60 -12.44 -11.39
N LEU A 295 9.24 -11.19 -11.11
CA LEU A 295 9.37 -10.07 -12.06
C LEU A 295 10.84 -9.81 -12.43
N ARG A 296 11.70 -9.57 -11.43
CA ARG A 296 13.09 -9.12 -11.66
C ARG A 296 13.97 -10.21 -12.28
N ASN A 297 13.72 -11.47 -11.94
CA ASN A 297 14.50 -12.59 -12.47
C ASN A 297 13.87 -13.19 -13.74
N ARG A 298 12.88 -12.51 -14.34
CA ARG A 298 12.18 -12.93 -15.56
C ARG A 298 11.73 -14.40 -15.47
N ARG A 299 11.16 -14.77 -14.32
CA ARG A 299 10.65 -16.12 -14.09
C ARG A 299 9.30 -16.29 -14.78
N PRO A 300 8.91 -17.52 -15.17
CA PRO A 300 7.57 -17.79 -15.66
C PRO A 300 6.52 -17.36 -14.65
N ILE A 301 5.38 -16.82 -15.10
CA ILE A 301 4.30 -16.37 -14.21
C ILE A 301 3.77 -17.48 -13.31
N GLN A 302 3.86 -18.74 -13.75
CA GLN A 302 3.45 -19.93 -13.00
C GLN A 302 4.19 -20.05 -11.67
N GLU A 303 5.42 -19.55 -11.59
CA GLU A 303 6.24 -19.58 -10.38
C GLU A 303 5.63 -18.76 -9.23
N LEU A 304 4.69 -17.85 -9.51
CA LEU A 304 3.88 -17.22 -8.46
C LEU A 304 3.02 -18.25 -7.70
N ILE A 305 2.66 -19.36 -8.33
CA ILE A 305 1.76 -20.38 -7.80
C ILE A 305 2.54 -21.63 -7.36
N ASP A 306 3.47 -22.10 -8.18
CA ASP A 306 4.13 -23.40 -8.01
C ASP A 306 5.60 -23.33 -7.54
N ALA A 307 6.09 -22.16 -7.08
CA ALA A 307 7.42 -22.04 -6.50
C ALA A 307 7.71 -23.07 -5.41
N SER A 308 8.90 -23.68 -5.44
CA SER A 308 9.42 -24.60 -4.40
C SER A 308 9.97 -23.87 -3.17
N TYR A 309 9.78 -22.56 -3.08
CA TYR A 309 10.42 -21.71 -2.08
C TYR A 309 9.47 -20.62 -1.59
N THR A 310 9.89 -19.94 -0.52
CA THR A 310 9.28 -18.69 -0.07
C THR A 310 10.32 -17.67 0.41
N PHE A 311 9.86 -16.48 0.81
CA PHE A 311 10.66 -15.43 1.43
C PHE A 311 10.26 -15.20 2.88
N VAL A 312 11.17 -15.48 3.80
CA VAL A 312 10.91 -15.39 5.24
C VAL A 312 12.01 -14.64 5.98
N ASN A 313 11.63 -13.92 7.04
CA ASN A 313 12.55 -13.44 8.07
C ASN A 313 12.46 -14.34 9.33
N GLN A 314 13.17 -14.01 10.40
CA GLN A 314 13.12 -14.78 11.65
C GLN A 314 11.70 -15.00 12.19
N ARG A 315 10.85 -13.96 12.19
CA ARG A 315 9.51 -14.02 12.78
C ARG A 315 8.57 -14.89 11.95
N LEU A 316 8.56 -14.70 10.63
CA LEU A 316 7.71 -15.49 9.74
C LEU A 316 8.18 -16.95 9.62
N SER A 317 9.51 -17.18 9.64
CA SER A 317 10.07 -18.53 9.67
C SER A 317 9.62 -19.31 10.89
N LYS A 318 9.62 -18.68 12.08
CA LYS A 318 9.10 -19.27 13.32
C LYS A 318 7.60 -19.58 13.19
N HIS A 319 6.82 -18.65 12.63
CA HIS A 319 5.37 -18.83 12.42
C HIS A 319 5.05 -20.02 11.52
N TYR A 320 5.84 -20.25 10.47
CA TYR A 320 5.65 -21.40 9.58
C TYR A 320 6.28 -22.71 10.06
N GLY A 321 6.98 -22.71 11.20
CA GLY A 321 7.69 -23.89 11.68
C GLY A 321 8.86 -24.31 10.78
N LEU A 322 9.44 -23.35 10.05
CA LEU A 322 10.61 -23.57 9.18
C LEU A 322 11.91 -23.51 9.99
N ALA A 323 13.01 -23.97 9.38
CA ALA A 323 14.34 -23.90 9.97
C ALA A 323 14.66 -22.48 10.49
N PRO A 324 15.18 -22.33 11.72
CA PRO A 324 15.29 -21.04 12.37
C PRO A 324 16.24 -20.11 11.61
N LEU A 325 15.80 -18.86 11.40
CA LEU A 325 16.60 -17.78 10.84
C LEU A 325 16.91 -16.73 11.90
N GLN A 326 17.99 -15.97 11.70
CA GLN A 326 18.34 -14.83 12.56
C GLN A 326 18.18 -13.49 11.84
N GLY A 327 17.57 -12.53 12.56
CA GLY A 327 17.41 -11.14 12.14
C GLY A 327 16.14 -10.86 11.33
N GLY A 328 15.93 -9.57 11.05
CA GLY A 328 14.72 -9.07 10.39
C GLY A 328 14.72 -9.07 8.86
N LYS A 329 15.84 -9.44 8.22
CA LYS A 329 15.96 -9.47 6.74
C LYS A 329 15.26 -10.70 6.18
N PHE A 330 14.50 -10.50 5.10
CA PHE A 330 13.90 -11.59 4.34
C PHE A 330 14.96 -12.36 3.54
N ARG A 331 14.80 -13.68 3.46
CA ARG A 331 15.68 -14.58 2.72
C ARG A 331 14.83 -15.57 1.94
N LYS A 332 15.27 -15.91 0.73
CA LYS A 332 14.71 -17.02 -0.05
C LYS A 332 15.07 -18.34 0.66
N VAL A 333 14.07 -19.18 0.92
CA VAL A 333 14.22 -20.47 1.59
C VAL A 333 13.42 -21.50 0.82
N GLU A 334 14.04 -22.63 0.47
CA GLU A 334 13.35 -23.77 -0.13
C GLU A 334 12.37 -24.38 0.88
N ILE A 335 11.18 -24.74 0.40
CA ILE A 335 10.11 -25.35 1.19
C ILE A 335 9.86 -26.74 0.61
N GLY A 336 9.76 -27.74 1.50
CA GLY A 336 9.42 -29.11 1.10
C GLY A 336 8.04 -29.22 0.45
N ASP A 337 7.89 -30.21 -0.42
CA ASP A 337 6.70 -30.39 -1.27
C ASP A 337 5.38 -30.48 -0.51
N SER A 338 5.40 -30.94 0.74
CA SER A 338 4.19 -31.14 1.56
C SER A 338 3.48 -29.83 1.94
N ARG A 339 4.24 -28.77 2.24
CA ARG A 339 3.68 -27.43 2.45
C ARG A 339 3.48 -26.72 1.11
N GLY A 340 4.44 -26.87 0.21
CA GLY A 340 4.50 -26.10 -1.04
C GLY A 340 4.83 -24.62 -0.79
N GLY A 341 5.49 -23.99 -1.75
CA GLY A 341 5.66 -22.54 -1.81
C GLY A 341 4.62 -21.88 -2.71
N GLY A 342 4.91 -20.65 -3.16
CA GLY A 342 4.00 -19.85 -3.98
C GLY A 342 2.86 -19.21 -3.18
N LEU A 343 1.96 -18.50 -3.87
CA LEU A 343 0.93 -17.66 -3.24
C LEU A 343 -0.08 -18.44 -2.39
N LEU A 344 -0.46 -19.65 -2.81
CA LEU A 344 -1.49 -20.46 -2.16
C LEU A 344 -1.10 -20.97 -0.77
N SER A 345 0.19 -20.97 -0.44
CA SER A 345 0.72 -21.38 0.87
C SER A 345 1.08 -20.21 1.79
N GLN A 346 0.90 -18.96 1.34
CA GLN A 346 1.26 -17.77 2.10
C GLN A 346 0.19 -17.40 3.12
N GLY A 347 0.65 -17.00 4.30
CA GLY A 347 -0.21 -16.59 5.41
C GLY A 347 -1.04 -15.35 5.08
N SER A 348 -0.53 -14.46 4.20
CA SER A 348 -1.27 -13.30 3.72
C SER A 348 -2.55 -13.70 3.01
N ILE A 349 -2.49 -14.68 2.11
CA ILE A 349 -3.64 -15.19 1.35
C ILE A 349 -4.56 -16.00 2.27
N LEU A 350 -3.99 -16.93 3.03
CA LEU A 350 -4.76 -17.85 3.89
C LEU A 350 -5.55 -17.10 4.97
N LEU A 351 -5.00 -16.00 5.48
CA LEU A 351 -5.69 -15.13 6.44
C LEU A 351 -6.74 -14.27 5.79
N THR A 352 -6.45 -13.63 4.65
CA THR A 352 -7.42 -12.76 3.96
C THR A 352 -8.65 -13.53 3.48
N THR A 353 -8.51 -14.84 3.27
CA THR A 353 -9.56 -15.77 2.81
C THR A 353 -10.19 -16.59 3.95
N SER A 354 -9.95 -16.21 5.20
CA SER A 354 -10.54 -16.87 6.38
C SER A 354 -11.40 -15.89 7.18
N THR A 355 -12.14 -16.40 8.15
CA THR A 355 -12.79 -15.55 9.16
C THR A 355 -11.79 -15.23 10.28
N ARG A 356 -12.15 -14.32 11.21
CA ARG A 356 -11.29 -13.99 12.35
C ARG A 356 -11.05 -15.18 13.30
N GLN A 357 -11.92 -16.19 13.27
CA GLN A 357 -11.94 -17.29 14.23
C GLN A 357 -11.58 -18.65 13.62
N ARG A 358 -11.81 -18.84 12.32
CA ARG A 358 -11.63 -20.14 11.65
C ARG A 358 -11.40 -20.02 10.15
N THR A 359 -10.94 -21.12 9.55
CA THR A 359 -10.84 -21.27 8.09
C THR A 359 -12.20 -21.16 7.41
N SER A 360 -12.20 -20.86 6.12
CA SER A 360 -13.41 -20.81 5.31
C SER A 360 -13.13 -21.34 3.90
N PRO A 361 -13.45 -22.62 3.61
CA PRO A 361 -13.33 -23.19 2.26
C PRO A 361 -14.08 -22.35 1.23
N VAL A 362 -15.28 -21.87 1.56
CA VAL A 362 -16.09 -21.01 0.69
C VAL A 362 -15.33 -19.73 0.30
N LEU A 363 -14.76 -19.00 1.27
CA LEU A 363 -14.03 -17.75 0.98
C LEU A 363 -12.71 -18.00 0.25
N ARG A 364 -12.01 -19.10 0.57
CA ARG A 364 -10.79 -19.54 -0.12
C ARG A 364 -11.06 -19.88 -1.58
N GLY A 365 -12.07 -20.71 -1.82
CA GLY A 365 -12.50 -21.09 -3.17
C GLY A 365 -12.96 -19.89 -3.98
N LYS A 366 -13.78 -19.01 -3.37
CA LYS A 366 -14.22 -17.77 -4.01
C LYS A 366 -13.03 -16.92 -4.44
N TRP A 367 -12.05 -16.73 -3.55
CA TRP A 367 -10.85 -15.96 -3.86
C TRP A 367 -10.04 -16.60 -5.00
N ILE A 368 -9.87 -17.92 -5.02
CA ILE A 368 -9.17 -18.61 -6.14
C ILE A 368 -9.90 -18.33 -7.46
N LEU A 369 -11.22 -18.55 -7.49
CA LEU A 369 -12.05 -18.34 -8.68
C LEU A 369 -12.00 -16.89 -9.18
N GLU A 370 -12.23 -15.94 -8.28
CA GLU A 370 -12.36 -14.52 -8.61
C GLU A 370 -11.01 -13.84 -8.86
N VAL A 371 -9.99 -14.13 -8.05
CA VAL A 371 -8.70 -13.43 -8.09
C VAL A 371 -7.69 -14.15 -8.97
N LEU A 372 -7.66 -15.48 -8.96
CA LEU A 372 -6.69 -16.24 -9.76
C LEU A 372 -7.26 -16.71 -11.08
N LEU A 373 -8.52 -17.12 -11.19
CA LEU A 373 -9.02 -17.78 -12.41
C LEU A 373 -9.86 -16.90 -13.34
N ASP A 374 -10.11 -15.63 -12.96
CA ASP A 374 -11.00 -14.70 -13.67
C ASP A 374 -12.36 -15.34 -13.99
N ASP A 375 -12.92 -16.01 -12.98
CA ASP A 375 -14.19 -16.74 -13.07
C ASP A 375 -14.99 -16.54 -11.77
N PRO A 376 -15.38 -15.30 -11.44
CA PRO A 376 -16.04 -15.00 -10.18
C PRO A 376 -17.38 -15.73 -10.07
N PRO A 377 -17.69 -16.35 -8.90
CA PRO A 377 -19.02 -16.89 -8.70
C PRO A 377 -20.06 -15.74 -8.71
N PRO A 378 -21.31 -16.01 -9.14
CA PRO A 378 -22.39 -15.03 -9.06
C PRO A 378 -22.64 -14.61 -7.61
N SER A 379 -23.28 -13.45 -7.44
CA SER A 379 -23.76 -13.01 -6.12
C SER A 379 -24.67 -14.08 -5.50
N PRO A 380 -24.59 -14.29 -4.16
CA PRO A 380 -25.45 -15.25 -3.50
C PRO A 380 -26.93 -14.87 -3.70
N PRO A 381 -27.83 -15.85 -3.87
CA PRO A 381 -29.26 -15.57 -4.02
C PRO A 381 -29.82 -14.90 -2.75
N PRO A 382 -30.88 -14.07 -2.87
CA PRO A 382 -31.56 -13.50 -1.71
C PRO A 382 -32.00 -14.60 -0.75
N GLY A 383 -31.72 -14.43 0.55
CA GLY A 383 -32.07 -15.43 1.56
C GLY A 383 -31.16 -16.67 1.59
N ALA A 384 -30.00 -16.65 0.92
CA ALA A 384 -28.96 -17.64 1.14
C ALA A 384 -28.61 -17.69 2.64
N GLY A 385 -29.12 -18.69 3.35
CA GLY A 385 -28.94 -18.84 4.78
C GLY A 385 -27.46 -18.98 5.16
N THR A 386 -27.14 -18.73 6.42
CA THR A 386 -25.80 -18.97 6.95
C THR A 386 -25.63 -20.43 7.37
N LEU A 387 -24.38 -20.88 7.55
CA LEU A 387 -24.12 -22.14 8.24
C LEU A 387 -24.68 -22.11 9.68
N PRO A 388 -25.03 -23.27 10.25
CA PRO A 388 -25.55 -23.34 11.62
C PRO A 388 -24.64 -22.64 12.64
N GLN A 389 -25.23 -21.84 13.53
CA GLN A 389 -24.54 -21.17 14.62
C GLN A 389 -24.44 -22.07 15.87
N PRO A 390 -23.50 -21.84 16.79
CA PRO A 390 -23.41 -22.61 18.04
C PRO A 390 -24.76 -22.69 18.76
N GLY A 391 -25.24 -23.91 19.01
CA GLY A 391 -26.56 -24.18 19.60
C GLY A 391 -27.68 -24.46 18.60
N GLU A 392 -27.45 -24.29 17.30
CA GLU A 392 -28.38 -24.69 16.23
C GLU A 392 -28.14 -26.16 15.81
N PRO A 393 -29.19 -26.89 15.37
CA PRO A 393 -29.03 -28.24 14.86
C PRO A 393 -28.00 -28.34 13.73
N GLY A 394 -27.04 -29.26 13.87
CA GLY A 394 -25.96 -29.46 12.90
C GLY A 394 -24.72 -28.58 13.11
N ALA A 395 -24.72 -27.68 14.11
CA ALA A 395 -23.55 -26.85 14.42
C ALA A 395 -22.34 -27.64 14.95
N ASP A 396 -22.58 -28.81 15.54
CA ASP A 396 -21.53 -29.71 16.05
C ASP A 396 -20.90 -30.59 14.97
N LEU A 397 -21.47 -30.62 13.75
CA LEU A 397 -20.91 -31.40 12.64
C LEU A 397 -19.58 -30.79 12.16
N PRO A 398 -18.66 -31.61 11.61
CA PRO A 398 -17.49 -31.09 10.91
C PRO A 398 -17.90 -30.09 9.82
N LEU A 399 -17.09 -29.04 9.63
CA LEU A 399 -17.39 -27.97 8.66
C LEU A 399 -17.68 -28.50 7.24
N ARG A 400 -17.00 -29.58 6.83
CA ARG A 400 -17.26 -30.25 5.56
C ARG A 400 -18.69 -30.78 5.47
N GLU A 401 -19.14 -31.50 6.48
CA GLU A 401 -20.50 -32.04 6.54
C GLU A 401 -21.55 -30.92 6.57
N GLN A 402 -21.29 -29.82 7.30
CA GLN A 402 -22.16 -28.65 7.28
C GLN A 402 -22.30 -28.05 5.87
N LEU A 403 -21.19 -27.91 5.14
CA LEU A 403 -21.19 -27.41 3.76
C LEU A 403 -21.85 -28.40 2.79
N GLU A 404 -21.68 -29.71 2.99
CA GLU A 404 -22.35 -30.73 2.19
C GLU A 404 -23.87 -30.69 2.37
N ILE A 405 -24.36 -30.47 3.59
CA ILE A 405 -25.79 -30.23 3.86
C ILE A 405 -26.26 -28.96 3.15
N HIS A 406 -25.52 -27.86 3.28
CA HIS A 406 -25.87 -26.58 2.62
C HIS A 406 -25.91 -26.71 1.09
N ARG A 407 -25.05 -27.56 0.51
CA ARG A 407 -24.99 -27.85 -0.92
C ARG A 407 -26.11 -28.74 -1.46
N ARG A 408 -26.96 -29.32 -0.60
CA ARG A 408 -28.12 -30.10 -1.07
C ARG A 408 -29.16 -29.23 -1.76
N GLU A 409 -29.17 -27.92 -1.48
CA GLU A 409 -30.00 -26.96 -2.19
C GLU A 409 -29.48 -26.80 -3.65
N PRO A 410 -30.28 -27.16 -4.68
CA PRO A 410 -29.84 -27.11 -6.07
C PRO A 410 -29.27 -25.75 -6.48
N ALA A 411 -29.88 -24.65 -6.03
CA ALA A 411 -29.43 -23.28 -6.33
C ALA A 411 -28.01 -22.98 -5.80
N CYS A 412 -27.63 -23.55 -4.65
CA CYS A 412 -26.30 -23.36 -4.05
C CYS A 412 -25.25 -24.28 -4.69
N SER A 413 -25.65 -25.51 -5.04
CA SER A 413 -24.75 -26.56 -5.55
C SER A 413 -23.98 -26.14 -6.82
N ILE A 414 -24.61 -25.35 -7.70
CA ILE A 414 -24.06 -24.93 -9.00
C ILE A 414 -22.68 -24.28 -8.84
N CYS A 415 -22.55 -23.39 -7.85
CA CYS A 415 -21.30 -22.66 -7.61
C CYS A 415 -20.43 -23.34 -6.56
N HIS A 416 -21.06 -23.87 -5.50
CA HIS A 416 -20.35 -24.45 -4.36
C HIS A 416 -19.62 -25.76 -4.69
N ARG A 417 -20.02 -26.54 -5.71
CA ARG A 417 -19.26 -27.74 -6.12
C ARG A 417 -17.81 -27.40 -6.45
N ARG A 418 -17.58 -26.43 -7.32
CA ARG A 418 -16.23 -26.02 -7.72
C ARG A 418 -15.56 -25.18 -6.65
N MET A 419 -16.27 -24.20 -6.09
CA MET A 419 -15.74 -23.29 -5.10
C MET A 419 -15.26 -24.03 -3.85
N ASP A 420 -16.09 -24.89 -3.27
CA ASP A 420 -15.74 -25.59 -2.05
C ASP A 420 -14.61 -26.60 -2.30
N ALA A 421 -14.59 -27.29 -3.44
CA ALA A 421 -13.49 -28.20 -3.80
C ALA A 421 -12.13 -27.49 -3.81
N LEU A 422 -12.04 -26.32 -4.44
CA LEU A 422 -10.83 -25.50 -4.43
C LEU A 422 -10.49 -25.02 -3.01
N GLY A 423 -11.48 -24.61 -2.23
CA GLY A 423 -11.29 -24.18 -0.85
C GLY A 423 -10.80 -25.28 0.09
N PHE A 424 -11.39 -26.48 0.00
CA PHE A 424 -11.02 -27.64 0.81
C PHE A 424 -9.58 -28.07 0.59
N SER A 425 -9.05 -27.91 -0.62
CA SER A 425 -7.65 -28.23 -0.93
C SER A 425 -6.62 -27.40 -0.15
N LEU A 426 -7.05 -26.31 0.50
CA LEU A 426 -6.22 -25.49 1.39
C LEU A 426 -6.42 -25.80 2.88
N GLU A 427 -7.30 -26.73 3.26
CA GLU A 427 -7.58 -27.02 4.68
C GLU A 427 -6.43 -27.67 5.43
N ARG A 428 -5.34 -28.07 4.76
CA ARG A 428 -4.07 -28.38 5.44
C ARG A 428 -3.50 -27.17 6.19
N PHE A 429 -3.91 -25.95 5.82
CA PHE A 429 -3.54 -24.71 6.51
C PHE A 429 -4.68 -24.18 7.38
N ASN A 430 -4.35 -23.74 8.59
CA ASN A 430 -5.31 -23.02 9.43
C ASN A 430 -5.54 -21.57 8.95
N ALA A 431 -6.37 -20.83 9.69
CA ALA A 431 -6.79 -19.47 9.31
C ALA A 431 -5.63 -18.45 9.26
N VAL A 432 -4.50 -18.73 9.93
CA VAL A 432 -3.35 -17.83 9.99
C VAL A 432 -2.14 -18.37 9.21
N GLY A 433 -2.35 -19.41 8.41
CA GLY A 433 -1.35 -19.98 7.50
C GLY A 433 -0.37 -20.96 8.15
N GLU A 434 -0.62 -21.42 9.38
CA GLU A 434 0.15 -22.52 9.97
C GLU A 434 -0.26 -23.84 9.33
N TYR A 435 0.72 -24.74 9.18
CA TYR A 435 0.48 -26.08 8.62
C TYR A 435 -0.03 -27.01 9.72
N ARG A 436 -1.20 -27.62 9.51
CA ARG A 436 -1.83 -28.54 10.47
C ARG A 436 -1.12 -29.90 10.43
N GLN A 437 -0.85 -30.46 11.61
CA GLN A 437 -0.32 -31.81 11.78
C GLN A 437 -1.46 -32.83 11.88
N GLY A 438 -1.16 -34.11 11.60
CA GLY A 438 -2.13 -35.20 11.67
C GLY A 438 -3.01 -35.37 10.42
N GLU A 439 -4.06 -36.16 10.56
CA GLU A 439 -5.02 -36.41 9.47
C GLU A 439 -5.93 -35.18 9.28
N VAL A 440 -5.91 -34.64 8.06
CA VAL A 440 -6.78 -33.55 7.62
C VAL A 440 -7.31 -33.95 6.26
N ASP A 441 -8.63 -33.88 6.08
CA ASP A 441 -9.25 -34.12 4.78
C ASP A 441 -9.25 -32.83 3.94
N ASP A 442 -8.17 -32.65 3.19
CA ASP A 442 -7.94 -31.57 2.24
C ASP A 442 -8.23 -31.98 0.79
N ARG A 443 -9.11 -32.97 0.59
CA ARG A 443 -9.52 -33.38 -0.76
C ARG A 443 -10.68 -32.53 -1.28
N GLY A 444 -10.65 -32.26 -2.58
CA GLY A 444 -11.74 -31.64 -3.33
C GLY A 444 -12.06 -32.44 -4.59
N GLU A 445 -13.29 -32.35 -5.08
CA GLU A 445 -13.71 -32.95 -6.35
C GLU A 445 -14.33 -31.86 -7.23
N LEU A 446 -13.75 -31.65 -8.40
CA LEU A 446 -14.25 -30.67 -9.38
C LEU A 446 -15.52 -31.18 -10.08
N PRO A 447 -16.31 -30.31 -10.73
CA PRO A 447 -17.56 -30.70 -11.38
C PRO A 447 -17.41 -31.76 -12.49
N ASP A 448 -16.24 -31.86 -13.10
CA ASP A 448 -15.87 -32.84 -14.12
C ASP A 448 -15.37 -34.18 -13.54
N GLY A 449 -15.29 -34.30 -12.22
CA GLY A 449 -14.82 -35.49 -11.50
C GLY A 449 -13.32 -35.51 -11.23
N GLU A 450 -12.56 -34.48 -11.63
CA GLU A 450 -11.13 -34.38 -11.28
C GLU A 450 -10.96 -34.23 -9.75
N LEU A 451 -10.16 -35.11 -9.15
CA LEU A 451 -9.85 -35.09 -7.73
C LEU A 451 -8.63 -34.21 -7.45
N ILE A 452 -8.75 -33.33 -6.46
CA ILE A 452 -7.68 -32.47 -5.95
C ILE A 452 -7.21 -33.01 -4.61
N ALA A 453 -6.00 -33.57 -4.53
CA ALA A 453 -5.41 -33.99 -3.27
C ALA A 453 -4.55 -32.86 -2.66
N GLY A 454 -5.22 -31.94 -1.97
CA GLY A 454 -4.57 -30.86 -1.22
C GLY A 454 -3.90 -29.79 -2.08
N VAL A 455 -3.08 -28.98 -1.43
CA VAL A 455 -2.50 -27.75 -2.03
C VAL A 455 -1.55 -28.03 -3.19
N ARG A 456 -0.88 -29.19 -3.20
CA ARG A 456 0.06 -29.55 -4.27
C ARG A 456 -0.65 -29.68 -5.62
N ASP A 457 -1.75 -30.42 -5.64
CA ASP A 457 -2.54 -30.63 -6.85
C ASP A 457 -3.24 -29.32 -7.26
N LEU A 458 -3.77 -28.57 -6.29
CA LEU A 458 -4.35 -27.24 -6.54
C LEU A 458 -3.35 -26.29 -7.23
N ARG A 459 -2.10 -26.23 -6.76
CA ARG A 459 -1.04 -25.40 -7.37
C ARG A 459 -0.83 -25.77 -8.84
N THR A 460 -0.80 -27.07 -9.14
CA THR A 460 -0.65 -27.57 -10.51
C THR A 460 -1.82 -27.16 -11.40
N ILE A 461 -3.05 -27.33 -10.92
CA ILE A 461 -4.28 -26.95 -11.64
C ILE A 461 -4.30 -25.45 -11.93
N VAL A 462 -4.04 -24.62 -10.92
CA VAL A 462 -4.06 -23.15 -11.07
C VAL A 462 -2.93 -22.68 -11.98
N ALA A 463 -1.71 -23.19 -11.82
CA ALA A 463 -0.57 -22.79 -12.66
C ALA A 463 -0.76 -23.12 -14.15
N ARG A 464 -1.48 -24.21 -14.46
CA ARG A 464 -1.77 -24.63 -15.84
C ARG A 464 -3.03 -23.98 -16.43
N SER A 465 -3.80 -23.24 -15.64
CA SER A 465 -5.06 -22.67 -16.11
C SER A 465 -4.84 -21.43 -16.98
N ASP A 466 -5.47 -21.38 -18.14
CA ASP A 466 -5.59 -20.15 -18.94
C ASP A 466 -6.30 -19.03 -18.15
N GLY A 467 -7.15 -19.39 -17.18
CA GLY A 467 -7.78 -18.45 -16.26
C GLY A 467 -6.76 -17.68 -15.41
N PHE A 468 -5.65 -18.32 -15.02
CA PHE A 468 -4.57 -17.66 -14.29
C PHE A 468 -3.88 -16.59 -15.13
N SER A 469 -3.49 -16.96 -16.35
CA SER A 469 -2.90 -16.04 -17.32
C SER A 469 -3.85 -14.86 -17.61
N ARG A 470 -5.12 -15.14 -17.88
CA ARG A 470 -6.14 -14.12 -18.16
C ARG A 470 -6.37 -13.19 -16.96
N SER A 471 -6.49 -13.72 -15.75
CA SER A 471 -6.67 -12.91 -14.54
C SER A 471 -5.50 -11.96 -14.33
N LEU A 472 -4.26 -12.46 -14.42
CA LEU A 472 -3.07 -11.64 -14.28
C LEU A 472 -3.02 -10.55 -15.37
N ALA A 473 -3.27 -10.91 -16.64
CA ALA A 473 -3.32 -9.97 -17.76
C ALA A 473 -4.34 -8.85 -17.55
N LYS A 474 -5.59 -9.22 -17.22
CA LYS A 474 -6.70 -8.28 -17.02
C LYS A 474 -6.44 -7.33 -15.85
N ASN A 475 -5.96 -7.85 -14.72
CA ASN A 475 -5.67 -7.04 -13.55
C ASN A 475 -4.47 -6.12 -13.78
N LEU A 476 -3.40 -6.60 -14.44
CA LEU A 476 -2.24 -5.76 -14.75
C LEU A 476 -2.58 -4.67 -15.77
N LEU A 477 -3.40 -4.98 -16.78
CA LEU A 477 -3.92 -3.99 -17.72
C LEU A 477 -4.77 -2.94 -17.01
N THR A 478 -5.70 -3.36 -16.14
CA THR A 478 -6.51 -2.45 -15.31
C THR A 478 -5.62 -1.50 -14.50
N TYR A 479 -4.56 -2.03 -13.88
CA TYR A 479 -3.61 -1.23 -13.11
C TYR A 479 -2.82 -0.24 -13.99
N ALA A 480 -2.36 -0.69 -15.17
CA ALA A 480 -1.63 0.14 -16.13
C ALA A 480 -2.48 1.30 -16.67
N LEU A 481 -3.76 1.04 -16.96
CA LEU A 481 -4.69 2.04 -17.49
C LEU A 481 -5.26 2.96 -16.40
N GLY A 482 -5.25 2.54 -15.13
CA GLY A 482 -5.87 3.28 -14.03
C GLY A 482 -7.40 3.35 -14.11
N ARG A 483 -8.03 2.47 -14.90
CA ARG A 483 -9.48 2.32 -15.07
C ARG A 483 -9.81 0.83 -15.29
N GLY A 484 -11.06 0.47 -15.04
CA GLY A 484 -11.58 -0.85 -15.40
C GLY A 484 -11.50 -1.11 -16.91
N VAL A 485 -11.36 -2.39 -17.27
CA VAL A 485 -11.54 -2.84 -18.65
C VAL A 485 -13.01 -2.76 -19.06
N THR A 486 -13.23 -2.50 -20.35
CA THR A 486 -14.55 -2.36 -20.98
C THR A 486 -14.61 -3.25 -22.22
N ASP A 487 -15.76 -3.35 -22.87
CA ASP A 487 -15.92 -4.11 -24.11
C ASP A 487 -14.97 -3.64 -25.22
N ALA A 488 -14.58 -2.36 -25.23
CA ALA A 488 -13.60 -1.81 -26.15
C ALA A 488 -12.19 -2.44 -25.99
N ASP A 489 -11.88 -2.98 -24.82
CA ASP A 489 -10.59 -3.58 -24.50
C ASP A 489 -10.53 -5.09 -24.83
N ALA A 490 -11.61 -5.69 -25.36
CA ALA A 490 -11.68 -7.13 -25.65
C ALA A 490 -10.55 -7.62 -26.58
N ARG A 491 -10.23 -6.87 -27.64
CA ARG A 491 -9.11 -7.21 -28.54
C ARG A 491 -7.75 -7.12 -27.84
N ALA A 492 -7.60 -6.17 -26.92
CA ALA A 492 -6.38 -6.03 -26.14
C ALA A 492 -6.20 -7.25 -25.22
N LEU A 493 -7.25 -7.67 -24.52
CA LEU A 493 -7.21 -8.87 -23.67
C LEU A 493 -6.85 -10.14 -24.45
N LEU A 494 -7.48 -10.37 -25.61
CA LEU A 494 -7.14 -11.51 -26.48
C LEU A 494 -5.68 -11.51 -26.93
N ARG A 495 -5.12 -10.33 -27.22
CA ARG A 495 -3.72 -10.16 -27.58
C ARG A 495 -2.79 -10.49 -26.40
N LEU A 496 -3.12 -10.04 -25.19
CA LEU A 496 -2.38 -10.39 -23.97
C LEU A 496 -2.44 -11.90 -23.69
N GLU A 497 -3.62 -12.52 -23.77
CA GLU A 497 -3.78 -13.97 -23.57
C GLU A 497 -2.95 -14.77 -24.57
N THR A 498 -2.93 -14.37 -25.84
CA THR A 498 -2.10 -15.02 -26.87
C THR A 498 -0.61 -14.92 -26.53
N ARG A 499 -0.17 -13.76 -26.04
CA ARG A 499 1.22 -13.55 -25.59
C ARG A 499 1.59 -14.46 -24.41
N LEU A 500 0.62 -14.85 -23.57
CA LEU A 500 0.82 -15.65 -22.38
C LEU A 500 0.87 -17.18 -22.61
N LYS A 501 0.78 -17.67 -23.85
CA LYS A 501 0.75 -19.12 -24.14
C LYS A 501 2.10 -19.85 -23.97
N ALA A 502 3.24 -19.17 -24.05
CA ALA A 502 4.57 -19.79 -24.13
C ALA A 502 5.48 -19.36 -22.97
N ASN A 503 5.36 -20.00 -21.79
CA ASN A 503 6.15 -19.72 -20.58
C ASN A 503 6.38 -18.21 -20.33
N PRO A 504 5.32 -17.41 -20.28
CA PRO A 504 5.46 -15.96 -20.29
C PRO A 504 6.04 -15.45 -18.98
N THR A 505 6.72 -14.32 -19.06
CA THR A 505 7.14 -13.56 -17.88
C THR A 505 6.21 -12.36 -17.68
N ILE A 506 6.19 -11.82 -16.46
CA ILE A 506 5.49 -10.55 -16.18
C ILE A 506 6.07 -9.42 -17.05
N GLY A 507 7.38 -9.46 -17.35
CA GLY A 507 8.02 -8.50 -18.25
C GLY A 507 7.48 -8.55 -19.69
N ASP A 508 7.20 -9.74 -20.22
CA ASP A 508 6.60 -9.89 -21.55
C ASP A 508 5.18 -9.33 -21.59
N LEU A 509 4.42 -9.50 -20.50
CA LEU A 509 3.09 -8.94 -20.37
C LEU A 509 3.12 -7.40 -20.31
N ILE A 510 4.09 -6.83 -19.59
CA ILE A 510 4.29 -5.38 -19.52
C ILE A 510 4.66 -4.80 -20.89
N ASP A 511 5.58 -5.44 -21.61
CA ASP A 511 5.97 -5.04 -22.97
C ASP A 511 4.78 -5.04 -23.94
N GLU A 512 3.91 -6.05 -23.83
CA GLU A 512 2.70 -6.15 -24.62
C GLU A 512 1.68 -5.06 -24.23
N ILE A 513 1.49 -4.80 -22.93
CA ILE A 513 0.56 -3.78 -22.43
C ILE A 513 0.92 -2.39 -22.94
N VAL A 514 2.19 -1.98 -22.85
CA VAL A 514 2.61 -0.64 -23.28
C VAL A 514 2.51 -0.45 -24.81
N SER A 515 2.42 -1.56 -25.54
CA SER A 515 2.24 -1.62 -27.00
C SER A 515 0.77 -1.54 -27.45
N LEU A 516 -0.19 -1.61 -26.52
CA LEU A 516 -1.62 -1.58 -26.84
C LEU A 516 -2.10 -0.18 -27.17
N ASP A 517 -3.09 -0.08 -28.05
CA ASP A 517 -3.78 1.19 -28.31
C ASP A 517 -4.52 1.69 -27.07
N ALA A 518 -5.06 0.78 -26.24
CA ALA A 518 -5.67 1.14 -24.95
C ALA A 518 -4.69 1.90 -24.03
N PHE A 519 -3.39 1.60 -24.12
CA PHE A 519 -2.35 2.28 -23.34
C PHE A 519 -1.87 3.58 -24.01
N ARG A 520 -1.89 3.65 -25.34
CA ARG A 520 -1.31 4.76 -26.13
C ARG A 520 -2.32 5.76 -26.66
N MET A 521 -3.61 5.45 -26.56
CA MET A 521 -4.70 6.24 -27.10
C MET A 521 -5.81 6.38 -26.06
N ARG A 522 -6.67 7.38 -26.26
CA ARG A 522 -7.89 7.56 -25.47
C ARG A 522 -9.01 8.09 -26.36
N LYS A 523 -10.25 7.77 -25.95
CA LYS A 523 -11.44 8.39 -26.50
C LYS A 523 -11.65 9.74 -25.84
N VAL A 524 -11.88 10.77 -26.64
CA VAL A 524 -12.27 12.11 -26.16
C VAL A 524 -13.67 11.99 -25.56
N PRO A 525 -13.89 12.44 -24.31
CA PRO A 525 -15.13 12.24 -23.57
C PRO A 525 -16.35 12.88 -24.24
#